data_AF-A0A843SV82-F1
#
_entry.id   AF-A0A843SV82-F1
#
_cell.length_a   1.000
_cell.length_b   1.000
_cell.length_c   1.000
_cell.angle_alpha   90.00
_cell.angle_beta   90.00
_cell.angle_gamma   90.00
#
_symmetry.space_group_name_H-M   'P 1'
#
loop_
_entity.id
_entity.type
_entity.pdbx_description
1 polymer ?
#
loop_
_entity_poly.entity_id
_entity_poly.type
_entity_poly.pdbx_seq_one_letter_code
_entity_poly.pdbx_strand_id
1 'polypeptide(L)'
;MLMSHAELLLLGAEAAQRGWIAGDPQVLCHQGIEASMLQHGVAQAAIDDYLAATTCNTLDEILTQKWIALFMAGPEAFAEVRRTNIPDLPLATKAVIEVPPARMPYPADEGLYNSNFAPPISELNITDPLWWMP
;
A
#
# COMPACT_ATOMS: atom_id res chain seq x y z
N MET A 1 -1.40 -12.25 -7.38
CA MET A 1 -0.98 -12.55 -5.99
C MET A 1 -2.09 -12.07 -5.07
N LEU A 2 -2.48 -12.84 -4.04
CA LEU A 2 -3.57 -12.46 -3.14
C LEU A 2 -3.04 -11.90 -1.81
N MET A 3 -2.10 -12.61 -1.17
CA MET A 3 -1.33 -12.15 -0.02
C MET A 3 0.03 -12.87 -0.06
N SER A 4 1.13 -12.16 0.21
CA SER A 4 2.48 -12.75 0.20
C SER A 4 3.06 -12.90 1.62
N HIS A 5 4.08 -13.75 1.76
CA HIS A 5 4.81 -13.85 3.02
C HIS A 5 5.53 -12.53 3.35
N ALA A 6 6.06 -11.85 2.33
CA ALA A 6 6.67 -10.53 2.49
C ALA A 6 5.68 -9.50 3.06
N GLU A 7 4.45 -9.49 2.55
CA GLU A 7 3.39 -8.60 3.04
C GLU A 7 3.05 -8.86 4.50
N LEU A 8 2.92 -10.13 4.91
CA LEU A 8 2.68 -10.51 6.29
C LEU A 8 3.79 -10.00 7.23
N LEU A 9 5.06 -10.17 6.82
CA LEU A 9 6.20 -9.71 7.60
C LEU A 9 6.26 -8.19 7.71
N LEU A 10 5.95 -7.46 6.62
CA LEU A 10 5.94 -6.00 6.61
C LEU A 10 4.74 -5.42 7.37
N LEU A 11 3.59 -6.11 7.39
CA LEU A 11 2.48 -5.81 8.30
C LEU A 11 2.89 -6.00 9.76
N GLY A 12 3.64 -7.07 10.05
CA GLY A 12 4.23 -7.31 11.36
C GLY A 12 5.23 -6.22 11.77
N ALA A 13 6.09 -5.78 10.85
CA ALA A 13 7.03 -4.70 11.06
C ALA A 13 6.31 -3.38 11.39
N GLU A 14 5.26 -3.03 10.63
CA GLU A 14 4.41 -1.88 10.92
C GLU A 14 3.75 -2.00 12.30
N ALA A 15 3.17 -3.16 12.63
CA ALA A 15 2.50 -3.38 13.90
C ALA A 15 3.49 -3.28 15.09
N ALA A 16 4.71 -3.80 14.94
CA ALA A 16 5.77 -3.69 15.93
C ALA A 16 6.23 -2.22 16.07
N GLN A 17 6.42 -1.50 14.95
CA GLN A 17 6.81 -0.09 14.96
C GLN A 17 5.76 0.80 15.64
N ARG A 18 4.47 0.47 15.48
CA ARG A 18 3.34 1.13 16.15
C ARG A 18 3.13 0.68 17.60
N GLY A 19 3.90 -0.30 18.09
CA GLY A 19 3.80 -0.83 19.45
C GLY A 19 2.57 -1.72 19.69
N TRP A 20 1.95 -2.25 18.64
CA TRP A 20 0.78 -3.14 18.76
C TRP A 20 1.16 -4.57 19.12
N ILE A 21 2.36 -5.00 18.74
CA ILE A 21 2.91 -6.33 19.04
C ILE A 21 4.33 -6.20 19.60
N ALA A 22 4.77 -7.24 20.29
CA ALA A 22 6.19 -7.38 20.64
C ALA A 22 7.00 -7.86 19.42
N GLY A 23 8.21 -7.34 19.26
CA GLY A 23 9.11 -7.71 18.17
C GLY A 23 10.03 -6.56 17.80
N ASP A 24 11.09 -6.87 17.06
CA ASP A 24 11.98 -5.87 16.48
C ASP A 24 11.44 -5.49 15.07
N PRO A 25 10.96 -4.24 14.87
CA PRO A 25 10.42 -3.79 13.58
C PRO A 25 11.44 -3.89 12.44
N GLN A 26 12.72 -3.64 12.73
CA GLN A 26 13.79 -3.66 11.74
C GLN A 26 14.02 -5.09 11.24
N VAL A 27 14.07 -6.06 12.16
CA VAL A 27 14.24 -7.48 11.83
C VAL A 27 13.08 -7.98 10.95
N LEU A 28 11.84 -7.65 11.32
CA LEU A 28 10.66 -8.03 10.54
C LEU A 28 10.65 -7.38 9.15
N CYS A 29 11.09 -6.12 9.05
CA CYS A 29 11.21 -5.42 7.77
C CYS A 29 12.24 -6.09 6.85
N HIS A 30 13.43 -6.39 7.38
CA HIS A 30 14.49 -7.06 6.63
C HIS A 30 14.07 -8.45 6.15
N GLN A 31 13.39 -9.23 7.00
CA GLN A 31 12.81 -10.52 6.62
C GLN A 31 11.76 -10.35 5.50
N GLY A 32 10.94 -9.30 5.56
CA GLY A 32 9.96 -8.99 4.52
C GLY A 32 10.59 -8.64 3.18
N ILE A 33 11.66 -7.85 3.19
CA ILE A 33 12.46 -7.50 2.00
C ILE A 33 13.07 -8.76 1.38
N GLU A 34 13.74 -9.58 2.20
CA GLU A 34 14.35 -10.83 1.75
C GLU A 34 13.31 -11.77 1.13
N ALA A 35 12.18 -11.98 1.80
CA ALA A 35 11.08 -12.81 1.29
C ALA A 35 10.55 -12.31 -0.06
N SER A 36 10.42 -10.99 -0.23
CA SER A 36 10.00 -10.37 -1.49
C SER A 36 11.01 -10.63 -2.61
N MET A 37 12.29 -10.36 -2.35
CA MET A 37 13.35 -10.52 -3.34
C MET A 37 13.56 -11.98 -3.75
N LEU A 38 13.50 -12.92 -2.80
CA LEU A 38 13.55 -14.36 -3.07
C LEU A 38 12.37 -14.81 -3.93
N GLN A 39 11.17 -14.30 -3.65
CA GLN A 39 9.97 -14.59 -4.45
C GLN A 39 10.14 -14.15 -5.93
N HIS A 40 10.92 -13.11 -6.18
CA HIS A 40 11.23 -12.60 -7.52
C HIS A 40 12.52 -13.17 -8.13
N GLY A 41 13.18 -14.12 -7.45
CA GLY A 41 14.37 -14.81 -7.97
C GLY A 41 15.64 -13.96 -7.95
N VAL A 42 15.71 -12.94 -7.09
CA VAL A 42 16.94 -12.15 -6.87
C VAL A 42 18.00 -13.04 -6.20
N ALA A 43 19.25 -12.93 -6.65
CA ALA A 43 20.36 -13.69 -6.07
C ALA A 43 20.68 -13.22 -4.65
N GLN A 44 20.98 -14.15 -3.73
CA GLN A 44 21.23 -13.85 -2.32
C GLN A 44 22.25 -12.72 -2.10
N ALA A 45 23.35 -12.70 -2.86
CA ALA A 45 24.37 -11.65 -2.73
C ALA A 45 23.80 -10.23 -2.94
N ALA A 46 22.88 -10.04 -3.89
CA ALA A 46 22.23 -8.75 -4.12
C ALA A 46 21.20 -8.41 -3.03
N ILE A 47 20.59 -9.43 -2.42
CA ILE A 47 19.70 -9.25 -1.25
C ILE A 47 20.53 -8.75 -0.07
N ASP A 48 21.64 -9.41 0.23
CA ASP A 48 22.52 -9.06 1.34
C ASP A 48 23.06 -7.63 1.19
N ASP A 49 23.47 -7.23 -0.02
CA ASP A 49 23.91 -5.87 -0.33
C ASP A 49 22.79 -4.83 -0.09
N TYR A 50 21.55 -5.14 -0.52
CA TYR A 50 20.42 -4.25 -0.34
C TYR A 50 19.99 -4.13 1.13
N LEU A 51 20.00 -5.24 1.88
CA LEU A 51 19.70 -5.25 3.31
C LEU A 51 20.73 -4.45 4.11
N ALA A 52 22.02 -4.53 3.76
CA ALA A 52 23.07 -3.73 4.38
C ALA A 52 22.88 -2.22 4.14
N ALA A 53 22.28 -1.83 3.02
CA ALA A 53 22.00 -0.44 2.67
C ALA A 53 20.65 0.09 3.21
N THR A 54 19.76 -0.80 3.67
CA THR A 54 18.38 -0.45 4.06
C THR A 54 18.20 -0.48 5.57
N THR A 55 17.75 0.62 6.17
CA THR A 55 17.65 0.75 7.63
C THR A 55 16.36 0.21 8.22
N CYS A 56 15.20 0.50 7.64
CA CYS A 56 13.88 0.19 8.23
C CYS A 56 13.69 0.71 9.68
N ASN A 57 14.28 1.87 10.01
CA ASN A 57 14.21 2.47 11.34
C ASN A 57 12.91 3.24 11.57
N THR A 58 12.33 3.77 10.50
CA THR A 58 11.13 4.60 10.55
C THR A 58 9.93 3.87 9.96
N LEU A 59 8.73 4.30 10.37
CA LEU A 59 7.49 3.77 9.81
C LEU A 59 7.42 4.01 8.29
N ASP A 60 7.87 5.17 7.82
CA ASP A 60 7.85 5.53 6.40
C ASP A 60 8.79 4.64 5.57
N GLU A 61 9.96 4.27 6.12
CA GLU A 61 10.87 3.31 5.49
C GLU A 61 10.21 1.93 5.35
N ILE A 62 9.58 1.43 6.41
CA ILE A 62 8.88 0.13 6.41
C ILE A 62 7.74 0.14 5.37
N LEU A 63 6.93 1.19 5.36
CA LEU A 63 5.80 1.33 4.45
C LEU A 63 6.24 1.51 3.00
N THR A 64 7.39 2.15 2.76
CA THR A 64 7.99 2.23 1.42
C THR A 64 8.42 0.85 0.93
N GLN A 65 9.04 0.02 1.78
CA GLN A 65 9.39 -1.36 1.42
C GLN A 65 8.14 -2.22 1.16
N LYS A 66 7.06 -2.00 1.94
CA LYS A 66 5.76 -2.63 1.69
C LYS A 66 5.20 -2.24 0.33
N TRP A 67 5.25 -0.96 -0.04
CA TRP A 67 4.82 -0.50 -1.36
C TRP A 67 5.61 -1.17 -2.50
N ILE A 68 6.94 -1.29 -2.36
CA ILE A 68 7.79 -1.99 -3.34
C ILE A 68 7.39 -3.48 -3.45
N ALA A 69 7.20 -4.17 -2.32
CA ALA A 69 6.82 -5.58 -2.30
C ALA A 69 5.43 -5.83 -2.93
N LEU A 70 4.53 -4.84 -2.89
CA LEU A 70 3.19 -4.92 -3.47
C LEU A 70 3.14 -4.60 -4.97
N PHE A 71 4.27 -4.45 -5.66
CA PHE A 71 4.28 -4.12 -7.10
C PHE A 71 3.42 -5.07 -7.96
N MET A 72 3.42 -6.37 -7.66
CA MET A 72 2.59 -7.37 -8.36
C MET A 72 1.15 -7.50 -7.82
N ALA A 73 0.79 -6.72 -6.80
CA ALA A 73 -0.49 -6.69 -6.12
C ALA A 73 -1.11 -5.27 -6.18
N GLY A 74 -1.33 -4.78 -7.41
CA GLY A 74 -1.77 -3.40 -7.67
C GLY A 74 -2.97 -2.89 -6.84
N PRO A 75 -4.08 -3.66 -6.68
CA PRO A 75 -5.20 -3.23 -5.84
C PRO A 75 -4.81 -3.00 -4.38
N GLU A 76 -3.93 -3.86 -3.84
CA GLU A 76 -3.45 -3.76 -2.47
C GLU A 76 -2.47 -2.60 -2.31
N ALA A 77 -1.53 -2.43 -3.26
CA ALA A 77 -0.65 -1.27 -3.31
C ALA A 77 -1.46 0.04 -3.33
N PHE A 78 -2.53 0.10 -4.12
CA PHE A 78 -3.40 1.26 -4.18
C PHE A 78 -4.17 1.50 -2.88
N ALA A 79 -4.64 0.45 -2.20
CA ALA A 79 -5.28 0.57 -0.89
C ALA A 79 -4.29 1.08 0.18
N GLU A 80 -3.09 0.51 0.23
CA GLU A 80 -2.07 0.86 1.21
C GLU A 80 -1.59 2.30 1.07
N VAL A 81 -1.28 2.77 -0.13
CA VAL A 81 -0.88 4.17 -0.35
C VAL A 81 -1.94 5.15 0.12
N ARG A 82 -3.23 4.85 -0.10
CA ARG A 82 -4.34 5.71 0.38
C ARG A 82 -4.55 5.64 1.89
N ARG A 83 -4.17 4.53 2.53
CA ARG A 83 -4.27 4.36 3.99
C ARG A 83 -3.13 5.10 4.69
N THR A 84 -1.94 5.09 4.11
CA THR A 84 -0.71 5.57 4.76
C THR A 84 -0.22 6.91 4.26
N ASN A 85 -0.59 7.30 3.04
CA ASN A 85 0.04 8.35 2.24
C ASN A 85 1.55 8.13 1.99
N ILE A 86 2.01 6.86 2.06
CA ILE A 86 3.40 6.47 1.81
C ILE A 86 3.47 5.47 0.64
N PRO A 87 4.38 5.66 -0.33
CA PRO A 87 5.24 6.83 -0.50
C PRO A 87 4.44 8.09 -0.85
N ASP A 88 5.02 9.26 -0.60
CA ASP A 88 4.47 10.53 -1.06
C ASP A 88 4.53 10.59 -2.59
N LEU A 89 3.37 10.43 -3.23
CA LEU A 89 3.25 10.40 -4.68
C LEU A 89 2.87 11.79 -5.19
N PRO A 90 3.78 12.51 -5.88
CA PRO A 90 3.46 13.81 -6.44
C PRO A 90 2.44 13.68 -7.57
N LEU A 91 1.61 14.70 -7.73
CA LEU A 91 0.66 14.78 -8.83
C LEU A 91 1.37 14.85 -10.18
N ALA A 92 0.74 14.29 -11.21
CA ALA A 92 1.21 14.42 -12.58
C ALA A 92 1.24 15.90 -13.02
N THR A 93 2.23 16.29 -13.83
CA THR A 93 2.42 17.68 -14.30
C THR A 93 1.21 18.30 -15.02
N LYS A 94 0.32 17.45 -15.56
CA LYS A 94 -0.92 17.86 -16.25
C LYS A 94 -2.17 17.30 -15.56
N ALA A 95 -2.11 17.06 -14.25
CA ALA A 95 -3.25 16.60 -13.49
C ALA A 95 -4.38 17.65 -13.57
N VAL A 96 -5.57 17.19 -13.95
CA VAL A 96 -6.79 18.01 -13.94
C VAL A 96 -7.44 17.99 -12.55
N ILE A 97 -7.22 16.91 -11.81
CA ILE A 97 -7.65 16.73 -10.42
C ILE A 97 -6.44 16.97 -9.53
N GLU A 98 -6.55 17.94 -8.61
CA GLU A 98 -5.45 18.38 -7.73
C GLU A 98 -5.27 17.49 -6.48
N VAL A 99 -5.88 16.30 -6.49
CA VAL A 99 -5.82 15.33 -5.39
C VAL A 99 -5.77 13.92 -5.99
N PRO A 100 -4.96 12.99 -5.45
CA PRO A 100 -4.99 11.61 -5.91
C PRO A 100 -6.40 11.01 -5.76
N PRO A 101 -6.89 10.23 -6.74
CA PRO A 101 -8.16 9.53 -6.63
C PRO A 101 -8.23 8.65 -5.38
N ALA A 102 -9.26 8.83 -4.56
CA ALA A 102 -9.51 8.07 -3.35
C ALA A 102 -10.30 6.78 -3.60
N ARG A 103 -11.04 6.69 -4.72
CA ARG A 103 -11.93 5.57 -5.04
C ARG A 103 -12.14 5.42 -6.55
N MET A 104 -12.84 4.37 -6.97
CA MET A 104 -13.39 4.28 -8.33
C MET A 104 -14.84 4.77 -8.33
N PRO A 105 -15.33 5.35 -9.44
CA PRO A 105 -16.74 5.69 -9.59
C PRO A 105 -17.58 4.41 -9.64
N TYR A 106 -18.82 4.50 -9.17
CA TYR A 106 -19.78 3.43 -9.42
C TYR A 106 -20.15 3.40 -10.91
N PRO A 107 -20.45 2.20 -11.48
CA PRO A 107 -20.99 2.10 -12.83
C PRO A 107 -22.28 2.91 -12.96
N ALA A 108 -22.47 3.60 -14.09
CA ALA A 108 -23.68 4.40 -14.34
C ALA A 108 -24.96 3.55 -14.29
N ASP A 109 -24.86 2.27 -14.67
CA ASP A 109 -25.96 1.31 -14.67
C ASP A 109 -26.55 1.06 -13.28
N GLU A 110 -25.78 1.22 -12.20
CA GLU A 110 -26.30 1.13 -10.82
C GLU A 110 -27.35 2.21 -10.55
N GLY A 111 -27.20 3.41 -11.10
CA GLY A 111 -28.19 4.48 -10.96
C GLY A 111 -29.43 4.28 -11.81
N LEU A 112 -29.34 3.47 -12.87
CA LEU A 112 -30.44 3.23 -13.82
C LEU A 112 -31.28 2.02 -13.44
N TYR A 113 -30.65 0.94 -12.98
CA TYR A 113 -31.30 -0.36 -12.80
C TYR A 113 -31.50 -0.77 -11.33
N ASN A 114 -30.83 -0.12 -10.38
CA ASN A 114 -30.94 -0.47 -8.96
C ASN A 114 -31.68 0.63 -8.18
N SER A 115 -32.97 0.39 -7.90
CA SER A 115 -33.80 1.33 -7.14
C SER A 115 -33.38 1.52 -5.68
N ASN A 116 -32.49 0.66 -5.16
CA ASN A 116 -31.96 0.76 -3.80
C ASN A 116 -30.58 1.43 -3.74
N PHE A 117 -30.05 1.92 -4.86
CA PHE A 117 -28.76 2.57 -4.88
C PHE A 117 -28.82 3.91 -4.13
N ALA A 118 -28.05 4.01 -3.04
CA ALA A 118 -27.90 5.21 -2.23
C ALA A 118 -26.41 5.43 -1.92
N PRO A 119 -25.85 6.66 -1.98
CA PRO A 119 -26.40 7.96 -2.42
C PRO A 119 -26.40 8.12 -3.96
N PRO A 120 -27.01 9.19 -4.54
CA PRO A 120 -26.99 9.43 -5.99
C PRO A 120 -25.56 9.42 -6.55
N ILE A 121 -25.33 8.80 -7.71
CA ILE A 121 -23.98 8.72 -8.34
C ILE A 121 -23.36 10.12 -8.50
N SER A 122 -24.17 11.14 -8.75
CA SER A 122 -23.73 12.54 -8.89
C SER A 122 -23.13 13.16 -7.63
N GLU A 123 -23.38 12.56 -6.46
CA GLU A 123 -22.88 13.03 -5.16
C GLU A 123 -21.61 12.29 -4.73
N LEU A 124 -21.10 11.37 -5.55
CA LEU A 124 -19.94 10.54 -5.24
C LEU A 124 -18.76 10.92 -6.12
N ASN A 125 -17.90 11.77 -5.59
CA ASN A 125 -16.70 12.19 -6.28
C ASN A 125 -15.59 11.14 -6.13
N ILE A 126 -14.75 11.04 -7.14
CA ILE A 126 -13.59 10.14 -7.14
C ILE A 126 -12.56 10.52 -6.06
N THR A 127 -12.63 11.76 -5.56
CA THR A 127 -11.78 12.33 -4.52
C THR A 127 -12.34 12.13 -3.11
N ASP A 128 -13.59 11.68 -2.96
CA ASP A 128 -14.18 11.50 -1.64
C ASP A 128 -13.52 10.31 -0.93
N PRO A 129 -13.03 10.49 0.32
CA PRO A 129 -12.33 9.44 1.05
C PRO A 129 -13.25 8.25 1.31
N LEU A 130 -12.67 7.05 1.28
CA LEU A 130 -13.33 5.85 1.77
C LEU A 130 -13.35 5.85 3.30
N TRP A 131 -14.25 5.09 3.91
CA TRP A 131 -14.49 5.11 5.36
C TRP A 131 -13.26 4.78 6.23
N TRP A 132 -12.27 4.08 5.67
CA TRP A 132 -11.04 3.65 6.33
C TRP A 132 -9.86 4.58 6.05
N MET A 133 -10.01 5.52 5.12
CA MET A 133 -8.97 6.52 4.84
C MET A 133 -8.92 7.51 6.02
N PRO A 134 -7.71 7.92 6.45
CA PRO A 134 -7.53 8.83 7.58
C PRO A 134 -8.03 10.26 7.31
#